data_AF-A0A6M2BV75-F1
#
_entry.id   AF-A0A6M2BV75-F1
#
_cell.length_a   1.000
_cell.length_b   1.000
_cell.length_c   1.000
_cell.angle_alpha   90.00
_cell.angle_beta   90.00
_cell.angle_gamma   90.00
#
_symmetry.space_group_name_H-M   'P 1'
#
loop_
_entity.id
_entity.type
_entity.pdbx_description
1 polymer ?
#
loop_
_entity_poly.entity_id
_entity_poly.type
_entity_poly.pdbx_seq_one_letter_code
_entity_poly.pdbx_strand_id
1 'polypeptide(L)'
;MNELTPLLRASINFAYVGAVVFVAIGLLLSYRRGRPHALLLVCISAISFSWIEAPYDWAMYAQFPPAIPRMPAWWPLNMTWGGLPASVPPGYIAYFVLPAVIGVALGRRLISRYGWRPPTTFLSVGLIVGCLWALLFNAVLGAQLGVFHYGRVIPGLALWAGTKHQYPLYDALAMGVQMMVFTYLLGRTDGQGRNPVEAWADARTKSRVRASLLSIAAIIVIGHGVYLSVFAPHLATKLMGLVTVGPTTPLFQGVPNQPL
;
A
#
# COMPACT_ATOMS: atom_id res chain seq x y z
N MET A 1 -24.21 -7.08 16.68
CA MET A 1 -23.66 -8.20 15.88
C MET A 1 -22.17 -7.92 15.68
N ASN A 2 -21.30 -8.56 16.46
CA ASN A 2 -19.85 -8.30 16.51
C ASN A 2 -19.02 -9.46 15.94
N GLU A 3 -19.53 -10.17 14.93
CA GLU A 3 -18.83 -11.32 14.38
C GLU A 3 -18.14 -11.01 13.06
N LEU A 4 -16.91 -11.50 12.92
CA LEU A 4 -16.15 -11.42 11.68
C LEU A 4 -16.75 -12.35 10.63
N THR A 5 -17.20 -11.76 9.53
CA THR A 5 -17.66 -12.50 8.34
C THR A 5 -16.51 -13.34 7.76
N PRO A 6 -16.81 -14.40 6.98
CA PRO A 6 -15.76 -15.19 6.31
C PRO A 6 -14.82 -14.35 5.45
N LEU A 7 -15.35 -13.33 4.77
CA LEU A 7 -14.56 -12.40 3.97
C LEU A 7 -13.60 -11.58 4.84
N LEU A 8 -14.06 -11.03 5.97
CA LEU A 8 -13.18 -10.28 6.88
C LEU A 8 -12.08 -11.16 7.47
N ARG A 9 -12.39 -12.40 7.83
CA ARG A 9 -11.37 -13.38 8.26
C ARG A 9 -10.36 -13.64 7.15
N ALA A 10 -10.81 -13.81 5.91
CA ALA A 10 -9.92 -14.01 4.77
C ALA A 10 -9.02 -12.79 4.51
N SER A 11 -9.55 -11.56 4.59
CA SER A 11 -8.78 -10.33 4.45
C SER A 11 -7.73 -10.16 5.55
N ILE A 12 -8.09 -10.46 6.80
CA ILE A 12 -7.16 -10.46 7.94
C ILE A 12 -6.06 -11.52 7.74
N ASN A 13 -6.45 -12.74 7.34
CA ASN A 13 -5.49 -13.81 7.06
C ASN A 13 -4.55 -13.45 5.90
N PHE A 14 -5.07 -12.83 4.84
CA PHE A 14 -4.25 -12.33 3.72
C PHE A 14 -3.17 -11.36 4.22
N ALA A 15 -3.55 -10.43 5.10
CA ALA A 15 -2.60 -9.47 5.67
C ALA A 15 -1.49 -10.16 6.47
N TYR A 16 -1.83 -11.01 7.44
CA TYR A 16 -0.83 -11.65 8.31
C TYR A 16 0.00 -12.71 7.59
N VAL A 17 -0.64 -13.61 6.85
CA VAL A 17 0.06 -14.69 6.12
C VAL A 17 0.92 -14.08 5.02
N GLY A 18 0.40 -13.12 4.25
CA GLY A 18 1.15 -12.45 3.20
C GLY A 18 2.38 -11.73 3.75
N ALA A 19 2.24 -10.99 4.85
CA ALA A 19 3.36 -10.33 5.51
C ALA A 19 4.45 -11.33 5.92
N VAL A 20 4.07 -12.40 6.63
CA VAL A 20 5.00 -13.43 7.10
C VAL A 20 5.72 -14.09 5.92
N VAL A 21 4.98 -14.48 4.88
CA VAL A 21 5.55 -15.15 3.70
C VAL A 21 6.54 -14.24 2.97
N PHE A 22 6.18 -12.98 2.68
CA PHE A 22 7.09 -12.07 1.97
C PHE A 22 8.33 -11.72 2.79
N VAL A 23 8.18 -11.49 4.10
CA VAL A 23 9.31 -11.24 4.99
C VAL A 23 10.21 -12.46 5.08
N ALA A 24 9.66 -13.67 5.24
CA ALA A 24 10.43 -14.91 5.32
C ALA A 24 11.22 -15.16 4.03
N ILE A 25 10.59 -14.99 2.86
CA ILE A 25 11.28 -15.08 1.56
C ILE A 25 12.35 -13.99 1.45
N GLY A 26 12.03 -12.76 1.84
CA GLY A 26 12.98 -11.65 1.85
C GLY A 26 14.20 -11.93 2.71
N LEU A 27 14.03 -12.47 3.91
CA LEU A 27 15.10 -12.90 4.81
C LEU A 27 15.91 -14.04 4.22
N LEU A 28 15.26 -15.07 3.66
CA LEU A 28 15.94 -16.20 3.01
C LEU A 28 16.81 -15.74 1.85
N LEU A 29 16.28 -14.88 0.98
CA LEU A 29 17.03 -14.31 -0.15
C LEU A 29 18.17 -13.41 0.33
N SER A 30 17.94 -12.66 1.41
CA SER A 30 18.98 -11.79 2.01
C SER A 30 20.13 -12.62 2.59
N TYR A 31 19.80 -13.70 3.29
CA TYR A 31 20.77 -14.65 3.84
C TYR A 31 21.61 -15.28 2.72
N ARG A 32 20.96 -15.81 1.67
CA ARG A 32 21.66 -16.40 0.52
C ARG A 32 22.59 -15.43 -0.21
N ARG A 33 22.27 -14.13 -0.19
CA ARG A 33 23.06 -13.08 -0.84
C ARG A 33 24.12 -12.45 0.09
N GLY A 34 24.03 -12.70 1.40
CA GLY A 34 24.87 -12.06 2.42
C GLY A 34 24.63 -10.56 2.59
N ARG A 35 23.44 -10.06 2.22
CA ARG A 35 23.01 -8.65 2.34
C ARG A 35 21.49 -8.52 2.13
N PRO A 36 20.84 -7.41 2.57
CA PRO A 36 19.40 -7.22 2.36
C PRO A 36 19.00 -7.31 0.88
N HIS A 37 18.10 -8.25 0.59
CA HIS A 37 17.50 -8.40 -0.74
C HIS A 37 16.47 -7.30 -0.99
N ALA A 38 16.30 -6.89 -2.26
CA ALA A 38 15.33 -5.87 -2.66
C ALA A 38 13.90 -6.15 -2.14
N LEU A 39 13.49 -7.42 -2.13
CA LEU A 39 12.21 -7.86 -1.54
C LEU A 39 12.09 -7.49 -0.06
N LEU A 40 13.13 -7.76 0.74
CA LEU A 40 13.13 -7.42 2.16
C LEU A 40 13.11 -5.90 2.35
N LEU A 41 13.87 -5.16 1.53
CA LEU A 41 13.89 -3.70 1.56
C LEU A 41 12.49 -3.11 1.30
N VAL A 42 11.76 -3.60 0.29
CA VAL A 42 10.39 -3.10 0.04
C VAL A 42 9.40 -3.55 1.12
N CYS A 43 9.58 -4.70 1.77
CA CYS A 43 8.77 -5.10 2.93
C CYS A 43 9.01 -4.15 4.12
N ILE A 44 10.28 -3.84 4.41
CA ILE A 44 10.66 -2.85 5.44
C ILE A 44 10.07 -1.49 5.10
N SER A 45 10.16 -1.07 3.84
CA SER A 45 9.55 0.18 3.38
C SER A 45 8.04 0.18 3.65
N ALA A 46 7.32 -0.85 3.21
CA ALA A 46 5.86 -0.96 3.37
C ALA A 46 5.41 -0.88 4.83
N ILE A 47 6.05 -1.63 5.73
CA ILE A 47 5.70 -1.58 7.15
C ILE A 47 6.09 -0.24 7.79
N SER A 48 7.19 0.38 7.33
CA SER A 48 7.72 1.58 7.96
C SER A 48 6.83 2.81 7.84
N PHE A 49 6.02 2.94 6.78
CA PHE A 49 5.08 4.07 6.63
C PHE A 49 3.65 3.72 7.07
N SER A 50 3.40 2.51 7.57
CA SER A 50 2.06 2.08 8.00
C SER A 50 1.49 2.90 9.16
N TRP A 51 2.31 3.63 9.92
CA TRP A 51 1.83 4.54 10.95
C TRP A 51 1.09 5.76 10.35
N ILE A 52 1.42 6.18 9.13
CA ILE A 52 0.74 7.26 8.38
C ILE A 52 -0.60 6.77 7.80
N GLU A 53 -0.91 5.48 7.87
CA GLU A 53 -2.15 4.99 7.30
C GLU A 53 -3.37 5.59 7.99
N ALA A 54 -3.34 5.72 9.31
CA ALA A 54 -4.50 6.23 10.01
C ALA A 54 -4.91 7.66 9.60
N PRO A 55 -3.99 8.63 9.45
CA PRO A 55 -4.34 9.91 8.84
C PRO A 55 -4.67 9.81 7.34
N TYR A 56 -4.10 8.84 6.59
CA TYR A 56 -4.48 8.58 5.20
C TYR A 56 -5.95 8.14 5.10
N ASP A 57 -6.34 7.11 5.83
CA ASP A 57 -7.72 6.62 5.96
C ASP A 57 -8.66 7.74 6.36
N TRP A 58 -8.27 8.55 7.34
CA TRP A 58 -9.05 9.70 7.76
C TRP A 58 -9.23 10.69 6.61
N ALA A 59 -8.16 11.02 5.86
CA ALA A 59 -8.24 11.93 4.71
C ALA A 59 -9.12 11.38 3.59
N MET A 60 -9.11 10.06 3.41
CA MET A 60 -9.91 9.34 2.42
C MET A 60 -11.33 9.01 2.87
N TYR A 61 -11.71 9.37 4.10
CA TYR A 61 -12.98 8.96 4.70
C TYR A 61 -13.18 7.44 4.78
N ALA A 62 -12.10 6.66 4.84
CA ALA A 62 -12.17 5.22 4.96
C ALA A 62 -12.69 4.82 6.35
N GLN A 63 -13.66 3.91 6.37
CA GLN A 63 -14.26 3.37 7.59
C GLN A 63 -14.31 1.85 7.50
N PHE A 64 -14.02 1.19 8.61
CA PHE A 64 -13.89 -0.25 8.69
C PHE A 64 -14.95 -0.86 9.61
N PRO A 65 -15.39 -2.11 9.35
CA PRO A 65 -16.33 -2.82 10.20
C PRO A 65 -15.91 -2.83 11.68
N PRO A 66 -16.80 -2.53 12.64
CA PRO A 66 -16.46 -2.44 14.06
C PRO A 66 -15.98 -3.76 14.67
N ALA A 67 -16.34 -4.90 14.06
CA ALA A 67 -15.91 -6.22 14.50
C ALA A 67 -14.41 -6.51 14.28
N ILE A 68 -13.71 -5.72 13.46
CA ILE A 68 -12.27 -5.93 13.22
C ILE A 68 -11.47 -5.45 14.44
N PRO A 69 -10.52 -6.28 14.94
CA PRO A 69 -9.63 -5.86 16.02
C PRO A 69 -8.88 -4.58 15.67
N ARG A 70 -8.81 -3.64 16.63
CA ARG A 70 -8.17 -2.33 16.46
C ARG A 70 -6.78 -2.32 17.06
N MET A 71 -5.95 -1.41 16.54
CA MET A 71 -4.69 -1.06 17.19
C MET A 71 -4.96 -0.50 18.59
N PRO A 72 -4.04 -0.72 19.55
CA PRO A 72 -4.18 -0.15 20.89
C PRO A 72 -4.27 1.37 20.87
N ALA A 73 -4.94 1.96 21.87
CA ALA A 73 -5.15 3.40 21.96
C ALA A 73 -3.84 4.23 22.02
N TRP A 74 -2.74 3.64 22.48
CA TRP A 74 -1.42 4.27 22.53
C TRP A 74 -0.69 4.31 21.17
N TRP A 75 -1.24 3.66 20.13
CA TRP A 75 -0.60 3.65 18.82
C TRP A 75 -0.46 5.08 18.29
N PRO A 76 0.72 5.48 17.74
CA PRO A 76 1.13 6.89 17.64
C PRO A 76 0.20 7.80 16.85
N LEU A 77 -0.72 7.25 16.03
CA LEU A 77 -1.68 8.01 15.23
C LEU A 77 -3.02 7.30 15.12
N ASN A 78 -3.76 7.05 16.21
CA ASN A 78 -5.11 6.48 16.11
C ASN A 78 -6.16 7.49 15.59
N MET A 79 -5.93 8.10 14.43
CA MET A 79 -6.76 9.17 13.83
C MET A 79 -7.86 8.66 12.90
N THR A 80 -7.86 7.36 12.55
CA THR A 80 -8.93 6.75 11.74
C THR A 80 -10.26 6.78 12.48
N TRP A 81 -11.36 6.97 11.74
CA TRP A 81 -12.70 6.88 12.31
C TRP A 81 -13.00 5.46 12.82
N GLY A 82 -13.07 5.30 14.14
CA GLY A 82 -13.21 3.98 14.80
C GLY A 82 -11.88 3.24 15.03
N GLY A 83 -10.75 3.92 14.82
CA GLY A 83 -9.39 3.42 15.03
C GLY A 83 -8.85 2.50 13.93
N LEU A 84 -7.53 2.43 13.80
CA LEU A 84 -6.90 1.66 12.73
C LEU A 84 -7.05 0.15 12.99
N PRO A 85 -7.50 -0.67 12.02
CA PRO A 85 -7.49 -2.12 12.19
C PRO A 85 -6.08 -2.68 12.39
N ALA A 86 -5.92 -3.61 13.34
CA ALA A 86 -4.63 -4.18 13.70
C ALA A 86 -3.98 -4.99 12.55
N SER A 87 -4.79 -5.49 11.62
CA SER A 87 -4.30 -6.19 10.42
C SER A 87 -3.72 -5.26 9.35
N VAL A 88 -3.92 -3.93 9.44
CA VAL A 88 -3.51 -3.03 8.37
C VAL A 88 -1.99 -2.87 8.27
N PRO A 89 -1.21 -2.64 9.36
CA PRO A 89 0.24 -2.59 9.27
C PRO A 89 0.89 -3.83 8.59
N PRO A 90 0.61 -5.09 9.00
CA PRO A 90 1.10 -6.23 8.26
C PRO A 90 0.48 -6.33 6.85
N GLY A 91 -0.79 -5.92 6.71
CA GLY A 91 -1.50 -5.86 5.44
C GLY A 91 -0.79 -5.03 4.37
N TYR A 92 -0.08 -3.97 4.74
CA TYR A 92 0.69 -3.13 3.82
C TYR A 92 1.77 -3.92 3.08
N ILE A 93 2.43 -4.86 3.76
CA ILE A 93 3.41 -5.74 3.11
C ILE A 93 2.70 -6.55 2.03
N ALA A 94 1.65 -7.29 2.39
CA ALA A 94 0.93 -8.13 1.44
C ALA A 94 0.31 -7.32 0.28
N TYR A 95 -0.31 -6.19 0.60
CA TYR A 95 -1.04 -5.33 -0.32
C TYR A 95 -0.13 -4.65 -1.34
N PHE A 96 1.05 -4.13 -0.93
CA PHE A 96 1.95 -3.45 -1.87
C PHE A 96 2.98 -4.38 -2.52
N VAL A 97 3.44 -5.42 -1.81
CA VAL A 97 4.53 -6.28 -2.31
C VAL A 97 4.01 -7.29 -3.32
N LEU A 98 2.83 -7.87 -3.13
CA LEU A 98 2.25 -8.84 -4.06
C LEU A 98 2.07 -8.27 -5.49
N PRO A 99 1.35 -7.16 -5.70
CA PRO A 99 1.22 -6.58 -7.03
C PRO A 99 2.57 -6.10 -7.59
N ALA A 100 3.52 -5.65 -6.75
CA ALA A 100 4.85 -5.30 -7.22
C ALA A 100 5.62 -6.52 -7.76
N VAL A 101 5.55 -7.67 -7.09
CA VAL A 101 6.15 -8.93 -7.57
C VAL A 101 5.51 -9.38 -8.88
N ILE A 102 4.17 -9.29 -8.99
CA ILE A 102 3.44 -9.55 -10.23
C ILE A 102 3.90 -8.61 -11.34
N GLY A 103 4.01 -7.31 -11.05
CA GLY A 103 4.48 -6.28 -11.96
C GLY A 103 5.91 -6.54 -12.44
N VAL A 104 6.81 -7.02 -11.58
CA VAL A 104 8.16 -7.41 -11.97
C VAL A 104 8.14 -8.61 -12.89
N ALA A 105 7.34 -9.63 -12.60
CA ALA A 105 7.24 -10.82 -13.45
C ALA A 105 6.73 -10.47 -14.86
N LEU A 106 5.66 -9.66 -14.94
CA LEU A 106 5.12 -9.17 -16.21
C LEU A 106 6.10 -8.25 -16.93
N GLY A 107 6.73 -7.32 -16.23
CA GLY A 107 7.73 -6.41 -16.79
C GLY A 107 8.92 -7.16 -17.38
N ARG A 108 9.45 -8.16 -16.68
CA ARG A 108 10.52 -9.04 -17.19
C ARG A 108 10.10 -9.77 -18.46
N ARG A 109 8.87 -10.29 -18.51
CA ARG A 109 8.33 -10.95 -19.70
C ARG A 109 8.22 -10.01 -20.89
N LEU A 110 7.80 -8.76 -20.67
CA LEU A 110 7.71 -7.75 -21.74
C LEU A 110 9.10 -7.32 -22.24
N ILE A 111 10.05 -7.11 -21.32
CA ILE A 111 11.45 -6.80 -21.65
C ILE A 111 12.05 -7.93 -22.50
N SER A 112 11.92 -9.19 -22.06
CA SER A 112 12.50 -10.32 -22.77
C SER A 112 11.85 -10.57 -24.14
N ARG A 113 10.54 -10.30 -24.26
CA ARG A 113 9.79 -10.54 -25.50
C ARG A 113 9.95 -9.42 -26.53
N TYR A 114 9.99 -8.17 -26.09
CA TYR A 114 9.92 -7.01 -26.97
C TYR A 114 11.17 -6.11 -26.92
N GLY A 115 12.18 -6.46 -26.12
CA GLY A 115 13.40 -5.66 -25.99
C GLY A 115 13.18 -4.29 -25.35
N TRP A 116 12.08 -4.10 -24.62
CA TRP A 116 11.75 -2.80 -24.02
C TRP A 116 12.75 -2.39 -22.94
N ARG A 117 12.93 -1.07 -22.77
CA ARG A 117 13.88 -0.52 -21.80
C ARG A 117 13.43 -0.82 -20.36
N PRO A 118 14.26 -1.49 -19.52
CA PRO A 118 13.83 -1.95 -18.21
C PRO A 118 13.25 -0.87 -17.28
N PRO A 119 13.86 0.33 -17.12
CA PRO A 119 13.36 1.33 -16.19
C PRO A 119 11.91 1.75 -16.46
N THR A 120 11.63 2.15 -17.70
CA THR A 120 10.30 2.60 -18.13
C THR A 120 9.30 1.46 -18.12
N THR A 121 9.72 0.25 -18.50
CA THR A 121 8.82 -0.92 -18.45
C THR A 121 8.37 -1.24 -17.04
N PHE A 122 9.28 -1.29 -16.06
CA PHE A 122 8.89 -1.58 -14.68
C PHE A 122 8.01 -0.48 -14.06
N LEU A 123 8.27 0.79 -14.39
CA LEU A 123 7.42 1.89 -13.95
C LEU A 123 6.01 1.77 -14.55
N SER A 124 5.89 1.66 -15.88
CA SER A 124 4.58 1.60 -16.55
C SER A 124 3.79 0.36 -16.15
N VAL A 125 4.43 -0.82 -16.10
CA VAL A 125 3.76 -2.06 -15.69
C VAL A 125 3.35 -1.99 -14.22
N GLY A 126 4.22 -1.48 -13.35
CA GLY A 126 3.91 -1.33 -11.93
C GLY A 126 2.73 -0.39 -11.68
N LEU A 127 2.64 0.71 -12.44
CA LEU A 127 1.50 1.63 -12.38
C LEU A 127 0.20 0.96 -12.81
N ILE A 128 0.21 0.28 -13.97
CA ILE A 128 -0.99 -0.39 -14.50
C ILE A 128 -1.45 -1.51 -13.57
N VAL A 129 -0.53 -2.39 -13.17
CA VAL A 129 -0.84 -3.50 -12.25
C VAL A 129 -1.33 -2.95 -10.93
N GLY A 130 -0.72 -1.87 -10.43
CA GLY A 130 -1.12 -1.28 -9.17
C GLY A 130 -2.50 -0.63 -9.19
N CYS A 131 -2.85 0.11 -10.26
CA CYS A 131 -4.19 0.65 -10.43
C CYS A 131 -5.24 -0.47 -10.53
N LEU A 132 -4.95 -1.54 -11.28
CA LEU A 132 -5.85 -2.70 -11.40
C LEU A 132 -5.99 -3.45 -10.08
N TRP A 133 -4.89 -3.59 -9.33
CA TRP A 133 -4.89 -4.19 -8.00
C TRP A 133 -5.74 -3.39 -7.02
N ALA A 134 -5.60 -2.06 -7.01
CA ALA A 134 -6.43 -1.20 -6.17
C ALA A 134 -7.91 -1.24 -6.57
N LEU A 135 -8.23 -1.27 -7.86
CA LEU A 135 -9.63 -1.48 -8.31
C LEU A 135 -10.19 -2.81 -7.82
N LEU A 136 -9.44 -3.91 -7.95
CA LEU A 136 -9.88 -5.22 -7.47
C LEU A 136 -10.01 -5.24 -5.94
N PHE A 137 -8.97 -4.82 -5.22
CA PHE A 137 -8.93 -4.98 -3.78
C PHE A 137 -9.74 -3.91 -3.05
N ASN A 138 -9.60 -2.63 -3.42
CA ASN A 138 -10.28 -1.53 -2.73
C ASN A 138 -11.68 -1.30 -3.24
N ALA A 139 -11.91 -1.32 -4.56
CA ALA A 139 -13.25 -1.11 -5.09
C ALA A 139 -14.13 -2.36 -4.91
N VAL A 140 -13.64 -3.55 -5.30
CA VAL A 140 -14.45 -4.78 -5.21
C VAL A 140 -14.43 -5.36 -3.80
N LEU A 141 -13.29 -5.81 -3.28
CA LEU A 141 -13.28 -6.46 -1.96
C LEU A 141 -13.58 -5.47 -0.82
N GLY A 142 -13.04 -4.25 -0.91
CA GLY A 142 -13.32 -3.13 -0.01
C GLY A 142 -14.75 -2.65 -0.12
N ALA A 143 -15.00 -1.71 -1.03
CA ALA A 143 -16.23 -0.93 -1.08
C ALA A 143 -17.48 -1.75 -1.47
N GLN A 144 -17.36 -2.71 -2.39
CA GLN A 144 -18.52 -3.52 -2.81
C GLN A 144 -18.84 -4.63 -1.81
N LEU A 145 -17.84 -5.40 -1.37
CA LEU A 145 -18.05 -6.55 -0.49
C LEU A 145 -17.94 -6.26 1.02
N GLY A 146 -17.53 -5.06 1.40
CA GLY A 146 -17.64 -4.54 2.76
C GLY A 146 -16.44 -4.82 3.67
N VAL A 147 -15.24 -5.02 3.12
CA VAL A 147 -14.01 -5.04 3.94
C VAL A 147 -13.75 -3.65 4.56
N PHE A 148 -14.12 -2.59 3.84
CA PHE A 148 -14.18 -1.21 4.31
C PHE A 148 -15.03 -0.38 3.34
N HIS A 149 -15.47 0.82 3.75
CA HIS A 149 -16.21 1.72 2.88
C HIS A 149 -15.65 3.15 2.96
N TYR A 150 -15.80 3.90 1.87
CA TYR A 150 -15.47 5.32 1.83
C TYR A 150 -16.71 6.14 2.22
N GLY A 151 -16.61 6.93 3.27
CA GLY A 151 -17.67 7.80 3.77
C GLY A 151 -17.95 8.98 2.85
N ARG A 152 -16.92 9.52 2.20
CA ARG A 152 -17.08 10.59 1.21
C ARG A 152 -16.10 10.47 0.05
N VAL A 153 -16.48 11.07 -1.08
CA VAL A 153 -15.67 11.16 -2.30
C VAL A 153 -15.82 12.54 -2.95
N ILE A 154 -14.88 12.87 -3.84
CA ILE A 154 -14.93 14.09 -4.66
C ILE A 154 -15.98 13.90 -5.76
N PRO A 155 -16.92 14.84 -5.97
CA PRO A 155 -17.89 14.77 -7.06
C PRO A 155 -17.22 14.54 -8.42
N GLY A 156 -17.75 13.60 -9.22
CA GLY A 156 -17.24 13.31 -10.57
C GLY A 156 -15.95 12.48 -10.63
N LEU A 157 -15.28 12.21 -9.51
CA LEU A 157 -14.03 11.44 -9.46
C LEU A 157 -14.17 10.10 -8.71
N ALA A 158 -15.37 9.53 -8.71
CA ALA A 158 -15.67 8.27 -8.04
C ALA A 158 -16.67 7.41 -8.81
N LEU A 159 -16.56 6.10 -8.61
CA LEU A 159 -17.57 5.13 -9.02
C LEU A 159 -18.67 5.08 -7.94
N TRP A 160 -19.92 4.90 -8.38
CA TRP A 160 -21.10 4.75 -7.50
C TRP A 160 -21.24 5.84 -6.42
N ALA A 161 -20.87 7.07 -6.76
CA ALA A 161 -20.86 8.19 -5.83
C ALA A 161 -22.21 8.38 -5.13
N GLY A 162 -22.19 8.61 -3.81
CA GLY A 162 -23.39 8.79 -2.99
C GLY A 162 -24.00 7.49 -2.47
N THR A 163 -23.48 6.34 -2.90
CA THR A 163 -23.88 5.03 -2.37
C THR A 163 -22.91 4.55 -1.29
N LYS A 164 -23.33 3.56 -0.50
CA LYS A 164 -22.45 2.82 0.42
C LYS A 164 -21.25 2.19 -0.29
N HIS A 165 -21.38 1.88 -1.58
CA HIS A 165 -20.37 1.18 -2.36
C HIS A 165 -19.50 2.11 -3.21
N GLN A 166 -19.53 3.42 -2.92
CA GLN A 166 -18.74 4.40 -3.65
C GLN A 166 -17.24 4.11 -3.56
N TYR A 167 -16.52 4.38 -4.65
CA TYR A 167 -15.08 4.15 -4.73
C TYR A 167 -14.37 5.34 -5.40
N PRO A 168 -13.42 6.00 -4.72
CA PRO A 168 -12.65 7.10 -5.29
C PRO A 168 -11.64 6.61 -6.34
N LEU A 169 -11.78 7.05 -7.59
CA LEU A 169 -10.86 6.66 -8.67
C LEU A 169 -9.44 7.20 -8.44
N TYR A 170 -9.32 8.31 -7.74
CA TYR A 170 -8.04 8.90 -7.36
C TYR A 170 -7.26 8.05 -6.35
N ASP A 171 -7.94 7.17 -5.58
CA ASP A 171 -7.27 6.18 -4.72
C ASP A 171 -6.57 5.09 -5.55
N ALA A 172 -7.23 4.59 -6.60
CA ALA A 172 -6.61 3.61 -7.50
C ALA A 172 -5.31 4.15 -8.11
N LEU A 173 -5.32 5.42 -8.54
CA LEU A 173 -4.14 6.06 -9.08
C LEU A 173 -3.04 6.25 -8.01
N ALA A 174 -3.41 6.72 -6.81
CA ALA A 174 -2.49 6.86 -5.68
C ALA A 174 -1.79 5.54 -5.33
N MET A 175 -2.56 4.46 -5.16
CA MET A 175 -2.02 3.13 -4.90
C MET A 175 -1.15 2.63 -6.07
N GLY A 176 -1.57 2.91 -7.31
CA GLY A 176 -0.80 2.63 -8.52
C GLY A 176 0.59 3.28 -8.51
N VAL A 177 0.70 4.54 -8.08
CA VAL A 177 1.99 5.24 -7.97
C VAL A 177 2.91 4.60 -6.92
N GLN A 178 2.37 4.19 -5.77
CA GLN A 178 3.17 3.48 -4.76
C GLN A 178 3.72 2.15 -5.32
N MET A 179 2.87 1.38 -6.00
CA MET A 179 3.24 0.08 -6.58
C MET A 179 4.15 0.22 -7.80
N MET A 180 4.03 1.30 -8.58
CA MET A 180 4.96 1.68 -9.65
C MET A 180 6.39 1.76 -9.12
N VAL A 181 6.60 2.47 -8.01
CA VAL A 181 7.94 2.63 -7.43
C VAL A 181 8.45 1.31 -6.86
N PHE A 182 7.62 0.55 -6.15
CA PHE A 182 8.03 -0.76 -5.62
C PHE A 182 8.39 -1.75 -6.72
N THR A 183 7.61 -1.80 -7.80
CA THR A 183 7.87 -2.63 -8.98
C THR A 183 9.22 -2.26 -9.61
N TYR A 184 9.49 -0.96 -9.75
CA TYR A 184 10.76 -0.47 -10.26
C TYR A 184 11.94 -0.87 -9.35
N LEU A 185 11.85 -0.62 -8.04
CA LEU A 185 12.92 -0.93 -7.08
C LEU A 185 13.17 -2.42 -6.89
N LEU A 186 12.16 -3.26 -7.12
CA LEU A 186 12.28 -4.71 -7.07
C LEU A 186 12.78 -5.29 -8.40
N GLY A 187 12.33 -4.75 -9.53
CA GLY A 187 12.58 -5.29 -10.86
C GLY A 187 13.89 -4.82 -11.48
N ARG A 188 14.27 -3.56 -11.26
CA ARG A 188 15.48 -2.96 -11.83
C ARG A 188 16.69 -3.39 -11.04
N THR A 189 17.53 -4.23 -11.63
CA THR A 189 18.82 -4.63 -11.06
C THR A 189 19.96 -4.36 -12.04
N ASP A 190 21.15 -4.05 -11.54
CA ASP A 190 22.38 -3.96 -12.33
C ASP A 190 22.97 -5.36 -12.64
N GLY A 191 24.12 -5.40 -13.32
CA GLY A 191 24.79 -6.66 -13.66
C GLY A 191 25.27 -7.49 -12.46
N GLN A 192 25.29 -6.91 -11.26
CA GLN A 192 25.60 -7.59 -9.99
C GLN A 192 24.33 -7.97 -9.21
N GLY A 193 23.15 -7.79 -9.81
CA GLY A 193 21.87 -8.07 -9.17
C GLY A 193 21.45 -7.03 -8.12
N ARG A 194 22.12 -5.88 -8.04
CA ARG A 194 21.80 -4.81 -7.08
C ARG A 194 20.71 -3.91 -7.63
N ASN A 195 19.74 -3.56 -6.79
CA ASN A 195 18.79 -2.52 -7.14
C ASN A 195 19.43 -1.10 -7.03
N PRO A 196 18.77 -0.03 -7.49
CA PRO A 196 19.33 1.33 -7.42
C PRO A 196 19.71 1.79 -6.01
N VAL A 197 18.95 1.36 -4.98
CA VAL A 197 19.20 1.71 -3.58
C VAL A 197 20.45 1.04 -3.05
N GLU A 198 20.64 -0.24 -3.38
CA GLU A 198 21.85 -0.99 -3.04
C GLU A 198 23.08 -0.44 -3.77
N ALA A 199 22.96 -0.18 -5.07
CA ALA A 199 24.05 0.38 -5.87
C ALA A 199 24.49 1.76 -5.34
N TRP A 200 23.53 2.61 -4.95
CA TRP A 200 23.82 3.87 -4.27
C TRP A 200 24.51 3.67 -2.93
N ALA A 201 24.04 2.75 -2.09
CA ALA A 201 24.62 2.53 -0.76
C ALA A 201 26.06 1.99 -0.83
N ASP A 202 26.32 1.04 -1.73
CA ASP A 202 27.67 0.52 -1.99
C ASP A 202 28.62 1.62 -2.51
N ALA A 203 28.11 2.59 -3.27
CA ALA A 203 28.91 3.73 -3.74
C ALA A 203 29.29 4.71 -2.60
N ARG A 204 28.56 4.69 -1.47
CA ARG A 204 28.83 5.57 -0.32
C ARG A 204 29.76 4.97 0.72
N THR A 205 29.96 3.65 0.70
CA THR A 205 30.81 3.00 1.71
C THR A 205 31.34 1.65 1.25
N LYS A 206 32.59 1.35 1.64
CA LYS A 206 33.21 0.04 1.40
C LYS A 206 32.77 -1.02 2.43
N SER A 207 32.16 -0.61 3.55
CA SER A 207 31.71 -1.54 4.59
C SER A 207 30.34 -2.14 4.26
N ARG A 208 30.25 -3.46 4.16
CA ARG A 208 29.00 -4.18 3.84
C ARG A 208 27.89 -3.91 4.86
N VAL A 209 28.23 -3.81 6.14
CA VAL A 209 27.26 -3.51 7.21
C VAL A 209 26.73 -2.09 7.05
N ARG A 210 27.61 -1.10 6.85
CA ARG A 210 27.19 0.29 6.63
C ARG A 210 26.35 0.44 5.36
N ALA A 211 26.72 -0.24 4.27
CA ALA A 211 25.93 -0.24 3.03
C ALA A 211 24.53 -0.81 3.27
N SER A 212 24.41 -1.91 4.02
CA SER A 212 23.11 -2.50 4.36
C SER A 212 22.23 -1.55 5.19
N LEU A 213 22.80 -0.89 6.20
CA LEU A 213 22.09 0.11 7.00
C LEU A 213 21.68 1.32 6.17
N LEU A 214 22.54 1.79 5.25
CA LEU A 214 22.22 2.87 4.32
C LEU A 214 21.09 2.48 3.36
N SER A 215 21.07 1.25 2.83
CA SER A 215 19.97 0.77 1.99
C SER A 215 18.64 0.71 2.74
N ILE A 216 18.65 0.28 4.00
CA ILE A 216 17.47 0.27 4.86
C ILE A 216 16.99 1.71 5.12
N ALA A 217 17.88 2.63 5.51
CA ALA A 217 17.51 4.02 5.71
C ALA A 217 16.96 4.67 4.43
N ALA A 218 17.61 4.44 3.29
CA ALA A 218 17.19 4.98 2.01
C ALA A 218 15.82 4.44 1.57
N ILE A 219 15.56 3.13 1.71
CA ILE A 219 14.26 2.57 1.30
C ILE A 219 13.12 3.05 2.20
N ILE A 220 13.39 3.32 3.48
CA ILE A 220 12.42 3.93 4.41
C ILE A 220 12.11 5.35 3.95
N VAL A 221 13.13 6.17 3.68
CA VAL A 221 12.96 7.56 3.22
C VAL A 221 12.23 7.61 1.88
N ILE A 222 12.60 6.77 0.92
CA ILE A 222 11.92 6.68 -0.38
C ILE A 222 10.46 6.26 -0.18
N GLY A 223 10.22 5.22 0.63
CA GLY A 223 8.87 4.75 0.94
C GLY A 223 7.98 5.85 1.49
N HIS A 224 8.47 6.57 2.50
CA HIS A 224 7.75 7.69 3.10
C HIS A 224 7.56 8.85 2.12
N GLY A 225 8.57 9.18 1.31
CA GLY A 225 8.46 10.25 0.31
C GLY A 225 7.40 9.95 -0.74
N VAL A 226 7.36 8.72 -1.25
CA VAL A 226 6.32 8.29 -2.21
C VAL A 226 4.96 8.24 -1.52
N TYR A 227 4.88 7.66 -0.33
CA TYR A 227 3.61 7.55 0.38
C TYR A 227 3.03 8.93 0.76
N LEU A 228 3.90 9.87 1.16
CA LEU A 228 3.50 11.27 1.38
C LEU A 228 3.03 11.94 0.08
N SER A 229 3.66 11.65 -1.06
CA SER A 229 3.25 12.21 -2.36
C SER A 229 1.85 11.75 -2.79
N VAL A 230 1.41 10.58 -2.34
CA VAL A 230 0.06 10.08 -2.61
C VAL A 230 -0.93 10.49 -1.51
N PHE A 231 -0.48 10.60 -0.26
CA PHE A 231 -1.30 11.06 0.87
C PHE A 231 -1.65 12.56 0.79
N ALA A 232 -0.65 13.42 0.54
CA ALA A 232 -0.78 14.87 0.67
C ALA A 232 -1.89 15.47 -0.23
N PRO A 233 -2.08 15.02 -1.49
CA PRO A 233 -3.21 15.49 -2.30
C PRO A 233 -4.58 15.19 -1.67
N HIS A 234 -4.76 14.02 -1.06
CA HIS A 234 -6.02 13.67 -0.40
C HIS A 234 -6.27 14.49 0.86
N LEU A 235 -5.21 14.73 1.64
CA LEU A 235 -5.29 15.62 2.79
C LEU A 235 -5.69 17.04 2.36
N ALA A 236 -5.04 17.57 1.31
CA ALA A 236 -5.34 18.89 0.79
C ALA A 236 -6.79 19.00 0.30
N THR A 237 -7.27 18.06 -0.53
CA THR A 237 -8.64 18.09 -1.04
C THR A 237 -9.68 17.96 0.06
N LYS A 238 -9.40 17.16 1.11
CA LYS A 238 -10.25 17.11 2.29
C LYS A 238 -10.30 18.45 3.03
N LEU A 239 -9.14 19.03 3.34
CA LEU A 239 -9.07 20.30 4.08
C LEU A 239 -9.67 21.47 3.29
N MET A 240 -9.65 21.40 1.95
CA MET A 240 -10.33 22.35 1.07
C MET A 240 -11.85 22.13 0.96
N GLY A 241 -12.40 21.12 1.64
CA GLY A 241 -13.84 20.82 1.59
C GLY A 241 -14.31 20.27 0.25
N LEU A 242 -13.44 19.64 -0.56
CA LEU A 242 -13.79 19.12 -1.89
C LEU A 242 -14.38 17.70 -1.86
N VAL A 243 -14.21 16.98 -0.76
CA VAL A 243 -14.63 15.58 -0.59
C VAL A 243 -16.01 15.52 0.07
N THR A 244 -17.06 15.78 -0.72
CA THR A 244 -18.39 16.14 -0.19
C THR A 244 -19.49 15.10 -0.41
N VAL A 245 -19.37 14.22 -1.41
CA VAL A 245 -20.43 13.27 -1.75
C VAL A 245 -20.32 12.03 -0.87
N GLY A 246 -21.40 11.65 -0.18
CA GLY A 246 -21.44 10.45 0.63
C GLY A 246 -22.87 9.90 0.82
N PRO A 247 -23.01 8.68 1.36
CA PRO A 247 -24.32 8.10 1.63
C PRO A 247 -25.04 8.82 2.76
N THR A 248 -26.37 8.86 2.67
CA THR A 248 -27.26 9.45 3.69
C THR A 248 -27.47 8.54 4.89
N THR A 249 -27.13 7.25 4.77
CA THR A 249 -27.25 6.25 5.83
C THR A 249 -25.88 5.86 6.38
N PRO A 250 -25.81 5.41 7.65
CA PRO A 250 -24.57 4.88 8.22
C PRO A 250 -23.98 3.74 7.39
N LEU A 251 -22.66 3.76 7.18
CA LEU A 251 -21.93 2.70 6.47
C LEU A 251 -21.98 1.36 7.23
N PHE A 252 -21.92 1.43 8.55
CA PHE A 252 -22.04 0.29 9.46
C PHE A 252 -23.11 0.54 10.51
N GLN A 253 -23.85 -0.50 10.86
CA GLN A 253 -24.94 -0.40 11.83
C GLN A 253 -24.41 0.06 13.19
N GLY A 254 -25.03 1.11 13.75
CA GLY A 254 -24.65 1.64 15.06
C GLY A 254 -23.36 2.46 15.08
N VAL A 255 -22.71 2.67 13.93
CA VAL A 255 -21.50 3.51 13.81
C VAL A 255 -21.85 4.73 12.96
N PRO A 256 -21.82 5.96 13.51
CA PRO A 256 -22.07 7.16 12.73
C PRO A 256 -21.04 7.30 11.60
N ASN A 257 -21.41 7.91 10.49
CA ASN A 257 -20.44 8.25 9.45
C ASN A 257 -19.52 9.37 9.96
N GLN A 258 -18.26 9.33 9.52
CA GLN A 258 -17.30 10.39 9.79
C GLN A 258 -17.85 11.77 9.36
N PRO A 259 -17.74 12.82 10.21
CA PRO A 259 -18.22 14.17 9.91
C PRO A 259 -17.41 14.84 8.80
N LEU A 260 -17.96 15.89 8.19
CA LEU A 260 -17.27 16.72 7.18
C LEU A 260 -16.04 17.41 7.79
#